data_AF-A0A5N6GH99-F1
#
_entry.id   AF-A0A5N6GH99-F1
#
_cell.length_a   1.000
_cell.length_b   1.000
_cell.length_c   1.000
_cell.angle_alpha   90.00
_cell.angle_beta   90.00
_cell.angle_gamma   90.00
#
_symmetry.space_group_name_H-M   'P 1'
#
loop_
_entity.id
_entity.type
_entity.pdbx_description
1 polymer ?
#
loop_
_entity_poly.entity_id
_entity_poly.type
_entity_poly.pdbx_seq_one_letter_code
_entity_poly.pdbx_strand_id
1 'polypeptide(L)'
;MFNEKVPGHFSQLKGDLAEILEQYHRRAIALVERRSVTKESKDMLDKALSICCKSMGEQLGSLEQSMISKQKEINRMFAETIRTKLMPTYEECAEQKGPGTLARMRNLMTQEGARNSVNMLQTSARRVTKGLTSLLESTGADIEALIDTTVDQVSRDYRIAIIDPRVRKLSQQQIELKNKITNIIQTAETEVHLDQHLGLSNHQELSAEILKHEGVANIKDENMQA
;
A
#
# COMPACT_ATOMS: atom_id res chain seq x y z
N MET A 1 -4.60 35.28 -8.82
CA MET A 1 -3.20 35.34 -8.32
C MET A 1 -2.76 33.93 -7.92
N PHE A 2 -1.48 33.53 -8.00
CA PHE A 2 -1.08 32.14 -7.66
C PHE A 2 -1.51 31.70 -6.24
N ASN A 3 -1.58 32.63 -5.28
CA ASN A 3 -2.06 32.40 -3.91
C ASN A 3 -3.53 31.93 -3.83
N GLU A 4 -4.33 32.11 -4.88
CA GLU A 4 -5.73 31.65 -4.92
C GLU A 4 -5.86 30.30 -5.64
N LYS A 5 -5.00 30.05 -6.64
CA LYS A 5 -5.05 28.82 -7.44
C LYS A 5 -4.51 27.62 -6.68
N VAL A 6 -3.46 27.79 -5.88
CA VAL A 6 -2.83 26.71 -5.10
C VAL A 6 -3.84 26.07 -4.13
N PRO A 7 -4.53 26.82 -3.24
CA PRO A 7 -5.57 26.26 -2.38
C PRO A 7 -6.68 25.52 -3.15
N GLY A 8 -7.08 26.07 -4.30
CA GLY A 8 -8.10 25.46 -5.16
C GLY A 8 -7.68 24.09 -5.66
N HIS A 9 -6.46 23.96 -6.19
CA HIS A 9 -5.93 22.68 -6.69
C HIS A 9 -5.73 21.66 -5.56
N PHE A 10 -5.28 22.07 -4.37
CA PHE A 10 -5.19 21.17 -3.23
C PHE A 10 -6.56 20.71 -2.74
N SER A 11 -7.55 21.60 -2.73
CA SER A 11 -8.92 21.25 -2.36
C SER A 11 -9.55 20.26 -3.34
N GLN A 12 -9.31 20.46 -4.64
CA GLN A 12 -9.74 19.53 -5.68
C GLN A 12 -9.05 18.17 -5.53
N LEU A 13 -7.72 18.15 -5.38
CA LEU A 13 -6.95 16.92 -5.18
C LEU A 13 -7.41 16.12 -3.95
N LYS A 14 -7.70 16.80 -2.83
CA LYS A 14 -8.26 16.16 -1.62
C LYS A 14 -9.60 15.48 -1.93
N GLY A 15 -10.48 16.16 -2.68
CA GLY A 15 -11.78 15.63 -3.09
C GLY A 15 -11.64 14.42 -4.02
N ASP A 16 -10.83 14.54 -5.06
CA ASP A 16 -10.61 13.49 -6.07
C ASP A 16 -10.03 12.22 -5.42
N LEU A 17 -9.03 12.36 -4.55
CA LEU A 17 -8.43 11.22 -3.86
C LEU A 17 -9.40 10.55 -2.88
N ALA A 18 -10.18 11.33 -2.14
CA ALA A 18 -11.21 10.77 -1.26
C ALA A 18 -12.26 9.99 -2.06
N GLU A 19 -12.72 10.55 -3.19
CA GLU A 19 -13.70 9.88 -4.06
C GLU A 19 -13.14 8.56 -4.62
N ILE A 20 -11.88 8.57 -5.10
CA ILE A 20 -11.22 7.36 -5.63
C ILE A 20 -11.15 6.28 -4.55
N LEU A 21 -10.74 6.63 -3.34
CA LEU A 21 -10.66 5.68 -2.22
C LEU A 21 -12.04 5.14 -1.83
N GLU A 22 -13.07 5.98 -1.79
CA GLU A 22 -14.45 5.55 -1.53
C GLU A 22 -14.99 4.64 -2.64
N GLN A 23 -14.72 4.95 -3.90
CA GLN A 23 -15.09 4.10 -5.03
C GLN A 23 -14.38 2.74 -4.97
N TYR A 24 -13.08 2.74 -4.70
CA TYR A 24 -12.31 1.51 -4.49
C TYR A 24 -12.91 0.70 -3.36
N HIS A 25 -13.17 1.33 -2.21
CA HIS A 25 -13.74 0.66 -1.06
C HIS A 25 -15.09 0.02 -1.37
N ARG A 26 -16.01 0.76 -1.98
CA ARG A 26 -17.34 0.24 -2.37
C ARG A 26 -17.22 -0.97 -3.30
N ARG A 27 -16.34 -0.91 -4.30
CA ARG A 27 -16.10 -2.02 -5.23
C ARG A 27 -15.49 -3.24 -4.53
N ALA A 28 -14.52 -3.02 -3.66
CA ALA A 28 -13.87 -4.07 -2.90
C ALA A 28 -14.89 -4.79 -1.99
N ILE A 29 -15.68 -4.06 -1.21
CA ILE A 29 -16.72 -4.65 -0.36
C ILE A 29 -17.75 -5.42 -1.20
N ALA A 30 -18.26 -4.84 -2.30
CA ALA A 30 -19.25 -5.51 -3.16
C ALA A 30 -18.72 -6.83 -3.77
N LEU A 31 -17.43 -6.89 -4.12
CA LEU A 31 -16.79 -8.11 -4.63
C LEU A 31 -16.74 -9.21 -3.55
N VAL A 32 -16.54 -8.79 -2.30
CA VAL A 32 -16.25 -9.72 -1.21
C VAL A 32 -17.53 -10.13 -0.48
N GLU A 33 -18.57 -9.28 -0.41
CA GLU A 33 -19.93 -9.62 0.07
C GLU A 33 -20.52 -10.80 -0.71
N ARG A 34 -20.30 -10.86 -2.03
CA ARG A 34 -20.64 -12.03 -2.87
C ARG A 34 -19.95 -13.34 -2.44
N ARG A 35 -18.91 -13.25 -1.61
CA ARG A 35 -18.01 -14.35 -1.23
C ARG A 35 -17.87 -14.49 0.29
N SER A 36 -18.84 -14.02 1.07
CA SER A 36 -18.90 -14.07 2.54
C SER A 36 -17.80 -13.26 3.27
N VAL A 37 -18.08 -11.98 3.54
CA VAL A 37 -17.34 -11.14 4.52
C VAL A 37 -18.11 -11.14 5.83
N THR A 38 -17.40 -11.17 6.96
CA THR A 38 -18.05 -10.98 8.26
C THR A 38 -18.32 -9.49 8.50
N LYS A 39 -19.41 -9.16 9.20
CA LYS A 39 -19.78 -7.76 9.47
C LYS A 39 -18.62 -6.98 10.13
N GLU A 40 -17.86 -7.66 10.98
CA GLU A 40 -16.70 -7.11 11.69
C GLU A 40 -15.58 -6.68 10.73
N SER A 41 -15.27 -7.45 9.69
CA SER A 41 -14.27 -7.07 8.68
C SER A 41 -14.70 -5.85 7.88
N LYS A 42 -16.01 -5.69 7.61
CA LYS A 42 -16.55 -4.52 6.93
C LYS A 42 -16.44 -3.28 7.81
N ASP A 43 -16.91 -3.35 9.06
CA ASP A 43 -16.84 -2.25 10.02
C ASP A 43 -15.38 -1.81 10.29
N MET A 44 -14.43 -2.75 10.26
CA MET A 44 -12.99 -2.45 10.36
C MET A 44 -12.48 -1.68 9.14
N LEU A 45 -12.84 -2.10 7.92
CA LEU A 45 -12.44 -1.43 6.69
C LEU A 45 -13.07 -0.05 6.53
N ASP A 46 -14.32 0.13 6.96
CA ASP A 46 -14.99 1.44 6.99
C ASP A 46 -14.24 2.43 7.89
N LYS A 47 -13.84 1.98 9.09
CA LYS A 47 -13.02 2.77 10.01
C LYS A 47 -11.64 3.07 9.43
N ALA A 48 -10.98 2.08 8.84
CA ALA A 48 -9.66 2.24 8.23
C ALA A 48 -9.71 3.27 7.08
N LEU A 49 -10.73 3.19 6.21
CA LEU A 49 -10.96 4.17 5.16
C LEU A 49 -11.16 5.58 5.73
N SER A 50 -12.03 5.72 6.73
CA SER A 50 -12.29 7.01 7.36
C SER A 50 -11.03 7.65 7.96
N ILE A 51 -10.22 6.86 8.66
CA ILE A 51 -8.93 7.30 9.23
C ILE A 51 -7.96 7.69 8.11
N CYS A 52 -7.89 6.88 7.05
CA CYS A 52 -7.02 7.11 5.90
C CYS A 52 -7.37 8.42 5.17
N CYS A 53 -8.64 8.62 4.81
CA CYS A 53 -9.12 9.84 4.17
C CYS A 53 -8.86 11.08 5.04
N LYS A 54 -9.08 10.97 6.35
CA LYS A 54 -8.81 12.06 7.29
C LYS A 54 -7.32 12.39 7.36
N SER A 55 -6.46 11.39 7.54
CA SER A 55 -5.01 11.58 7.63
C SER A 55 -4.45 12.19 6.35
N MET A 56 -4.87 11.68 5.18
CA MET A 56 -4.47 12.22 3.88
C MET A 56 -4.93 13.67 3.72
N GLY A 57 -6.17 14.00 4.12
CA GLY A 57 -6.69 15.36 4.10
C GLY A 57 -5.89 16.34 4.98
N GLU A 58 -5.49 15.91 6.18
CA GLU A 58 -4.65 16.68 7.10
C GLU A 58 -3.24 16.90 6.51
N GLN A 59 -2.62 15.86 5.95
CA GLN A 59 -1.30 15.95 5.32
C GLN A 59 -1.30 16.86 4.10
N LEU A 60 -2.30 16.74 3.21
CA LEU A 60 -2.48 17.67 2.08
C LEU A 60 -2.75 19.10 2.56
N GLY A 61 -3.47 19.29 3.67
CA GLY A 61 -3.66 20.60 4.29
C GLY A 61 -2.34 21.21 4.80
N SER A 62 -1.48 20.40 5.39
CA SER A 62 -0.14 20.83 5.82
C SER A 62 0.74 21.22 4.63
N LEU A 63 0.74 20.41 3.57
CA LEU A 63 1.49 20.69 2.34
C LEU A 63 1.02 21.99 1.67
N GLU A 64 -0.29 22.22 1.61
CA GLU A 64 -0.87 23.45 1.10
C GLU A 64 -0.35 24.69 1.88
N GLN A 65 -0.38 24.65 3.21
CA GLN A 65 0.11 25.76 4.05
C GLN A 65 1.63 25.98 3.91
N SER A 66 2.38 24.89 3.80
CA SER A 66 3.83 24.92 3.56
C SER A 66 4.14 25.58 2.21
N MET A 67 3.41 25.20 1.15
CA MET A 67 3.59 25.76 -0.18
C MET A 67 3.27 27.26 -0.22
N ILE A 68 2.15 27.68 0.39
CA ILE A 68 1.78 29.11 0.48
C ILE A 68 2.86 29.92 1.21
N SER A 69 3.37 29.38 2.32
CA SER A 69 4.41 30.03 3.12
C SER A 69 5.72 30.18 2.36
N LYS A 70 6.22 29.09 1.76
CA LYS A 70 7.44 29.09 0.94
C LYS A 70 7.31 29.99 -0.28
N GLN A 71 6.13 30.03 -0.92
CA GLN A 71 5.89 30.93 -2.03
C GLN A 71 6.01 32.41 -1.63
N LYS A 72 5.43 32.79 -0.48
CA LYS A 72 5.55 34.16 0.04
C LYS A 72 7.01 34.53 0.29
N GLU A 73 7.78 33.62 0.88
CA GLU A 73 9.21 33.79 1.09
C GLU A 73 9.96 33.97 -0.23
N ILE A 74 9.71 33.12 -1.23
CA ILE A 74 10.31 33.21 -2.56
C ILE A 74 9.97 34.55 -3.24
N ASN A 75 8.73 35.01 -3.12
CA ASN A 75 8.34 36.32 -3.64
C ASN A 75 9.06 37.47 -2.91
N ARG A 76 9.30 37.34 -1.60
CA ARG A 76 10.06 38.32 -0.81
C ARG A 76 11.53 38.40 -1.25
N MET A 77 12.13 37.28 -1.64
CA MET A 77 13.51 37.24 -2.17
C MET A 77 13.71 38.16 -3.38
N PHE A 78 12.64 38.43 -4.16
CA PHE A 78 12.71 39.35 -5.28
C PHE A 78 13.10 40.76 -4.81
N ALA A 79 12.32 41.28 -3.85
CA ALA A 79 12.52 42.61 -3.29
C ALA A 79 13.80 42.68 -2.47
N GLU A 80 14.13 41.62 -1.71
CA GLU A 80 15.37 41.56 -0.94
C GLU A 80 16.61 41.59 -1.85
N THR A 81 16.61 40.87 -2.97
CA THR A 81 17.74 40.86 -3.90
C THR A 81 17.95 42.26 -4.52
N ILE A 82 16.87 42.95 -4.86
CA ILE A 82 16.93 44.34 -5.36
C ILE A 82 17.45 45.27 -4.27
N ARG A 83 16.90 45.19 -3.05
CA ARG A 83 17.32 45.99 -1.90
C ARG A 83 18.81 45.83 -1.61
N THR A 84 19.31 44.60 -1.54
CA THR A 84 20.73 44.32 -1.29
C THR A 84 21.62 44.88 -2.39
N LYS A 85 21.16 44.86 -3.64
CA LYS A 85 21.93 45.43 -4.77
C LYS A 85 21.93 46.96 -4.78
N LEU A 86 20.85 47.61 -4.38
CA LEU A 86 20.75 49.07 -4.33
C LEU A 86 21.30 49.68 -3.04
N MET A 87 21.44 48.91 -1.95
CA MET A 87 21.87 49.42 -0.65
C MET A 87 23.14 50.28 -0.71
N PRO A 88 24.23 49.87 -1.40
CA PRO A 88 25.45 50.67 -1.43
C PRO A 88 25.24 52.06 -2.05
N THR A 89 24.42 52.15 -3.10
CA THR A 89 24.09 53.44 -3.74
C THR A 89 23.23 54.31 -2.83
N TYR A 90 22.33 53.73 -2.06
CA TYR A 90 21.55 54.47 -1.06
C TYR A 90 22.43 54.99 0.08
N GLU A 91 23.39 54.20 0.55
CA GLU A 91 24.38 54.61 1.56
C GLU A 91 25.25 55.76 1.03
N GLU A 92 25.78 55.64 -0.19
CA GLU A 92 26.58 56.69 -0.83
C GLU A 92 25.77 57.98 -1.05
N CYS A 93 24.47 57.87 -1.33
CA CYS A 93 23.57 59.03 -1.36
C CYS A 93 23.41 59.65 0.03
N ALA A 94 23.22 58.84 1.08
CA ALA A 94 23.04 59.33 2.45
C ALA A 94 24.26 60.09 2.99
N GLU A 95 25.46 59.78 2.48
CA GLU A 95 26.71 60.45 2.84
C GLU A 95 26.91 61.80 2.12
N GLN A 96 26.16 62.10 1.06
CA GLN A 96 26.29 63.36 0.33
C GLN A 96 25.86 64.57 1.17
N LYS A 97 26.71 65.60 1.23
CA LYS A 97 26.44 66.85 1.96
C LYS A 97 26.82 68.09 1.14
N GLY A 98 26.22 69.24 1.47
CA GLY A 98 26.56 70.55 0.92
C GLY A 98 25.77 70.97 -0.35
N PRO A 99 26.13 72.11 -0.97
CA PRO A 99 25.47 72.61 -2.18
C PRO A 99 25.56 71.60 -3.34
N GLY A 100 24.48 71.47 -4.11
CA GLY A 100 24.41 70.56 -5.26
C GLY A 100 24.21 69.06 -4.93
N THR A 101 23.98 68.71 -3.65
CA THR A 101 23.76 67.33 -3.19
C THR A 101 22.66 66.61 -3.99
N LEU A 102 21.55 67.30 -4.27
CA LEU A 102 20.42 66.73 -5.01
C LEU A 102 20.80 66.30 -6.44
N ALA A 103 21.65 67.07 -7.12
CA ALA A 103 22.14 66.75 -8.45
C ALA A 103 23.13 65.56 -8.41
N ARG A 104 24.00 65.51 -7.40
CA ARG A 104 24.93 64.38 -7.20
C ARG A 104 24.20 63.08 -6.89
N MET A 105 23.25 63.09 -5.96
CA MET A 105 22.40 61.93 -5.65
C MET A 105 21.63 61.44 -6.88
N ARG A 106 21.05 62.35 -7.68
CA ARG A 106 20.35 61.99 -8.92
C ARG A 106 21.29 61.34 -9.93
N ASN A 107 22.49 61.87 -10.12
CA ASN A 107 23.48 61.29 -11.02
C ASN A 107 23.92 59.89 -10.57
N LEU A 108 24.19 59.69 -9.27
CA LEU A 108 24.53 58.38 -8.71
C LEU A 108 23.43 57.33 -8.98
N MET A 109 22.18 57.66 -8.65
CA MET A 109 21.03 56.78 -8.88
C MET A 109 20.81 56.48 -10.37
N THR A 110 20.97 57.48 -11.24
CA THR A 110 20.79 57.31 -12.69
C THR A 110 21.89 56.43 -13.28
N GLN A 111 23.13 56.59 -12.82
CA GLN A 111 24.27 55.81 -13.27
C GLN A 111 24.18 54.35 -12.81
N GLU A 112 23.76 54.10 -11.57
CA GLU A 112 23.50 52.74 -11.06
C GLU A 112 22.35 52.08 -11.82
N GLY A 113 21.25 52.81 -12.05
CA GLY A 113 20.14 52.35 -12.86
C GLY A 113 20.57 51.96 -14.27
N ALA A 114 21.40 52.76 -14.93
CA ALA A 114 21.89 52.46 -16.28
C ALA A 114 22.85 51.27 -16.32
N ARG A 115 23.68 51.08 -15.29
CA ARG A 115 24.68 49.99 -15.26
C ARG A 115 24.12 48.66 -14.81
N ASN A 116 23.24 48.65 -13.82
CA ASN A 116 22.97 47.45 -13.02
C ASN A 116 21.49 47.04 -12.97
N SER A 117 20.55 47.87 -13.45
CA SER A 117 19.12 47.57 -13.37
C SER A 117 18.74 46.24 -14.03
N VAL A 118 19.21 46.01 -15.26
CA VAL A 118 18.92 44.79 -16.02
C VAL A 118 19.52 43.56 -15.31
N ASN A 119 20.78 43.65 -14.90
CA ASN A 119 21.46 42.55 -14.22
C ASN A 119 20.80 42.21 -12.87
N MET A 120 20.43 43.22 -12.09
CA MET A 120 19.75 43.09 -10.81
C MET A 120 18.37 42.43 -10.97
N LEU A 121 17.55 42.94 -11.90
CA LEU A 121 16.23 42.38 -12.18
C LEU A 121 16.34 40.94 -12.71
N GLN A 122 17.28 40.67 -13.61
CA GLN A 122 17.48 39.34 -14.16
C GLN A 122 17.98 38.35 -13.10
N THR A 123 18.91 38.77 -12.23
CA THR A 123 19.40 37.94 -11.11
C THR A 123 18.28 37.65 -10.12
N SER A 124 17.49 38.66 -9.80
CA SER A 124 16.35 38.54 -8.89
C SER A 124 15.27 37.61 -9.46
N ALA A 125 14.87 37.83 -10.72
CA ALA A 125 13.93 36.98 -11.42
C ALA A 125 14.43 35.52 -11.50
N ARG A 126 15.71 35.30 -11.84
CA ARG A 126 16.30 33.96 -11.90
C ARG A 126 16.22 33.24 -10.56
N ARG A 127 16.47 33.95 -9.44
CA ARG A 127 16.37 33.39 -8.09
C ARG A 127 14.94 33.00 -7.75
N VAL A 128 13.97 33.87 -8.06
CA VAL A 128 12.54 33.58 -7.88
C VAL A 128 12.12 32.37 -8.70
N THR A 129 12.45 32.33 -10.00
CA THR A 129 12.12 31.21 -10.87
C THR A 129 12.71 29.90 -10.34
N LYS A 130 14.00 29.89 -9.98
CA LYS A 130 14.64 28.71 -9.40
C LYS A 130 13.95 28.26 -8.11
N GLY A 131 13.60 29.21 -7.23
CA GLY A 131 12.89 28.92 -5.99
C GLY A 131 11.51 28.32 -6.24
N LEU A 132 10.74 28.89 -7.17
CA LEU A 132 9.41 28.39 -7.54
C LEU A 132 9.46 27.00 -8.19
N THR A 133 10.44 26.75 -9.08
CA THR A 133 10.63 25.43 -9.69
C THR A 133 11.00 24.39 -8.62
N SER A 134 11.94 24.70 -7.73
CA SER A 134 12.31 23.79 -6.64
C SER A 134 11.15 23.53 -5.68
N LEU A 135 10.33 24.55 -5.39
CA LEU A 135 9.12 24.38 -4.61
C LEU A 135 8.16 23.41 -5.29
N LEU A 136 7.89 23.60 -6.59
CA LEU A 136 7.02 22.72 -7.38
C LEU A 136 7.51 21.27 -7.38
N GLU A 137 8.79 21.05 -7.64
CA GLU A 137 9.42 19.72 -7.64
C GLU A 137 9.30 19.05 -6.26
N SER A 138 9.62 19.78 -5.19
CA SER A 138 9.53 19.24 -3.82
C SER A 138 8.10 18.88 -3.42
N THR A 139 7.14 19.74 -3.74
CA THR A 139 5.72 19.48 -3.44
C THR A 139 5.17 18.31 -4.27
N GLY A 140 5.62 18.17 -5.52
CA GLY A 140 5.28 17.01 -6.34
C GLY A 140 5.74 15.70 -5.70
N ALA A 141 7.00 15.65 -5.27
CA ALA A 141 7.57 14.49 -4.59
C ALA A 141 6.87 14.18 -3.25
N ASP A 142 6.52 15.22 -2.48
CA ASP A 142 5.78 15.04 -1.22
C ASP A 142 4.37 14.45 -1.45
N ILE A 143 3.68 14.89 -2.51
CA ILE A 143 2.36 14.34 -2.89
C ILE A 143 2.49 12.89 -3.37
N GLU A 144 3.51 12.57 -4.16
CA GLU A 144 3.76 11.21 -4.64
C GLU A 144 4.03 10.25 -3.46
N ALA A 145 4.92 10.64 -2.55
CA ALA A 145 5.21 9.85 -1.34
C ALA A 145 3.97 9.66 -0.45
N LEU A 146 3.10 10.67 -0.37
CA LEU A 146 1.83 10.57 0.36
C LEU A 146 0.90 9.55 -0.29
N ILE A 147 0.77 9.58 -1.62
CA ILE A 147 -0.08 8.65 -2.37
C ILE A 147 0.45 7.22 -2.20
N ASP A 148 1.75 7.00 -2.36
CA ASP A 148 2.38 5.68 -2.20
C ASP A 148 2.14 5.12 -0.79
N THR A 149 2.38 5.93 0.23
CA THR A 149 2.14 5.54 1.64
C THR A 149 0.67 5.18 1.87
N THR A 150 -0.25 5.93 1.26
CA THR A 150 -1.70 5.72 1.33
C THR A 150 -2.09 4.40 0.65
N VAL A 151 -1.58 4.15 -0.55
CA VAL A 151 -1.83 2.90 -1.29
C VAL A 151 -1.31 1.69 -0.53
N ASP A 152 -0.11 1.80 0.06
CA ASP A 152 0.50 0.76 0.88
C ASP A 152 -0.32 0.47 2.14
N GLN A 153 -0.79 1.53 2.82
CA GLN A 153 -1.66 1.42 3.99
C GLN A 153 -2.97 0.70 3.66
N VAL A 154 -3.67 1.18 2.63
CA VAL A 154 -4.92 0.57 2.15
C VAL A 154 -4.70 -0.88 1.74
N SER A 155 -3.63 -1.17 0.99
CA SER A 155 -3.32 -2.54 0.57
C SER A 155 -3.12 -3.49 1.74
N ARG A 156 -2.41 -3.05 2.80
CA ARG A 156 -2.24 -3.83 4.03
C ARG A 156 -3.57 -4.05 4.75
N ASP A 157 -4.35 -3.00 4.96
CA ASP A 157 -5.61 -3.06 5.71
C ASP A 157 -6.60 -4.01 5.02
N TYR A 158 -6.70 -3.95 3.69
CA TYR A 158 -7.54 -4.86 2.91
C TYR A 158 -7.06 -6.31 2.93
N ARG A 159 -5.74 -6.54 2.84
CA ARG A 159 -5.18 -7.88 2.95
C ARG A 159 -5.50 -8.51 4.31
N ILE A 160 -5.29 -7.75 5.40
CA ILE A 160 -5.56 -8.22 6.76
C ILE A 160 -7.05 -8.49 6.99
N ALA A 161 -7.93 -7.63 6.48
CA ALA A 161 -9.36 -7.77 6.73
C ALA A 161 -10.05 -8.85 5.88
N ILE A 162 -9.54 -9.13 4.67
CA ILE A 162 -10.20 -9.98 3.68
C ILE A 162 -9.44 -11.28 3.40
N ILE A 163 -8.12 -11.19 3.18
CA ILE A 163 -7.33 -12.32 2.69
C ILE A 163 -6.92 -13.20 3.87
N ASP A 164 -6.34 -12.62 4.91
CA ASP A 164 -5.79 -13.38 6.03
C ASP A 164 -6.83 -14.26 6.76
N PRO A 165 -8.08 -13.80 7.05
CA PRO A 165 -9.10 -14.64 7.67
C PRO A 165 -9.47 -15.85 6.82
N ARG A 166 -9.45 -15.69 5.49
CA ARG A 166 -9.74 -16.78 4.54
C ARG A 166 -8.63 -17.80 4.50
N VAL A 167 -7.38 -17.34 4.44
CA VAL A 167 -6.20 -18.23 4.48
C VAL A 167 -6.21 -19.05 5.76
N ARG A 168 -6.50 -18.43 6.90
CA ARG A 168 -6.64 -19.12 8.19
C ARG A 168 -7.77 -20.15 8.17
N LYS A 169 -8.95 -19.79 7.67
CA LYS A 169 -10.09 -20.71 7.56
C LYS A 169 -9.78 -21.93 6.68
N LEU A 170 -9.18 -21.72 5.52
CA LEU A 170 -8.79 -22.80 4.61
C LEU A 170 -7.74 -23.72 5.24
N SER A 171 -6.72 -23.15 5.89
CA SER A 171 -5.71 -23.92 6.61
C SER A 171 -6.35 -24.78 7.72
N GLN A 172 -7.31 -24.24 8.46
CA GLN A 172 -8.02 -24.99 9.50
C GLN A 172 -8.83 -26.14 8.90
N GLN A 173 -9.54 -25.90 7.80
CA GLN A 173 -10.29 -26.94 7.09
C GLN A 173 -9.39 -28.06 6.55
N GLN A 174 -8.19 -27.71 6.06
CA GLN A 174 -7.19 -28.69 5.63
C GLN A 174 -6.69 -29.55 6.78
N ILE A 175 -6.43 -28.96 7.95
CA ILE A 175 -6.02 -29.68 9.16
C ILE A 175 -7.13 -30.64 9.61
N GLU A 176 -8.38 -30.17 9.66
CA GLU A 176 -9.53 -31.02 10.02
C GLU A 176 -9.73 -32.17 9.04
N LEU A 177 -9.62 -31.92 7.73
CA LEU A 177 -9.71 -32.96 6.71
C LEU A 177 -8.60 -33.99 6.87
N LYS A 178 -7.35 -33.55 7.07
CA LYS A 178 -6.21 -34.45 7.31
C LYS A 178 -6.47 -35.34 8.52
N ASN A 179 -6.95 -34.77 9.63
CA ASN A 179 -7.26 -35.54 10.84
C ASN A 179 -8.37 -36.57 10.60
N LYS A 180 -9.42 -36.21 9.85
CA LYS A 180 -10.48 -37.16 9.47
C LYS A 180 -9.95 -38.31 8.61
N ILE A 181 -9.10 -38.01 7.62
CA ILE A 181 -8.49 -39.03 6.76
C ILE A 181 -7.61 -39.96 7.60
N THR A 182 -6.77 -39.42 8.49
CA THR A 182 -5.94 -40.23 9.40
C THR A 182 -6.79 -41.15 10.27
N ASN A 183 -7.89 -40.63 10.83
CA ASN A 183 -8.80 -41.44 11.65
C ASN A 183 -9.45 -42.57 10.83
N ILE A 184 -9.89 -42.30 9.59
CA ILE A 184 -10.46 -43.33 8.72
C ILE A 184 -9.43 -44.40 8.39
N ILE A 185 -8.19 -44.01 8.09
CA ILE A 185 -7.08 -44.95 7.84
C ILE A 185 -6.84 -45.82 9.07
N GLN A 186 -6.77 -45.20 10.26
CA GLN A 186 -6.58 -45.95 11.52
C GLN A 186 -7.73 -46.92 11.79
N THR A 187 -8.98 -46.51 11.58
CA THR A 187 -10.14 -47.40 11.73
C THR A 187 -10.09 -48.57 10.74
N ALA A 188 -9.80 -48.31 9.46
CA ALA A 188 -9.68 -49.35 8.45
C ALA A 188 -8.50 -50.30 8.73
N GLU A 189 -7.36 -49.79 9.20
CA GLU A 189 -6.22 -50.61 9.62
C GLU A 189 -6.59 -51.51 10.82
N THR A 190 -7.32 -50.98 11.80
CA THR A 190 -7.77 -51.79 12.95
C THR A 190 -8.79 -52.85 12.57
N GLU A 191 -9.69 -52.58 11.62
CA GLU A 191 -10.65 -53.57 11.10
C GLU A 191 -9.93 -54.68 10.31
N VAL A 192 -8.98 -54.33 9.44
CA VAL A 192 -8.18 -55.31 8.68
C VAL A 192 -7.33 -56.18 9.61
N HIS A 193 -6.73 -55.60 10.66
CA HIS A 193 -6.02 -56.38 11.67
C HIS A 193 -6.95 -57.23 12.53
N LEU A 194 -8.18 -56.77 12.81
CA LEU A 194 -9.21 -57.58 13.47
C LEU A 194 -9.62 -58.78 12.60
N ASP A 195 -9.83 -58.58 11.30
CA ASP A 195 -10.19 -59.65 10.35
C ASP A 195 -9.08 -60.68 10.18
N GLN A 196 -7.82 -60.25 10.22
CA GLN A 196 -6.66 -61.15 10.28
C GLN A 196 -6.61 -61.97 11.58
N HIS A 197 -7.01 -61.39 12.72
CA HIS A 197 -7.03 -62.06 14.02
C HIS A 197 -8.26 -62.95 14.24
N LEU A 198 -9.41 -62.63 13.64
CA LEU A 198 -10.66 -63.39 13.77
C LEU A 198 -10.74 -64.59 12.82
N GLY A 199 -9.74 -64.81 11.96
CA GLY A 199 -9.63 -66.06 11.19
C GLY A 199 -10.78 -66.29 10.22
N LEU A 200 -11.42 -65.23 9.69
CA LEU A 200 -12.47 -65.36 8.67
C LEU A 200 -11.91 -65.66 7.27
N SER A 201 -10.61 -65.89 7.15
CA SER A 201 -10.00 -66.59 6.00
C SER A 201 -10.17 -68.12 6.12
N ASN A 202 -11.30 -68.60 6.64
CA ASN A 202 -11.66 -70.03 6.57
C ASN A 202 -12.21 -70.36 5.18
N HIS A 203 -11.36 -70.25 4.16
CA HIS A 203 -11.60 -70.87 2.85
C HIS A 203 -10.49 -71.85 2.45
N GLN A 204 -9.64 -72.27 3.40
CA GLN A 204 -8.60 -73.28 3.15
C GLN A 204 -8.82 -74.64 3.83
N GLU A 205 -9.82 -74.82 4.68
CA GLU A 205 -10.05 -76.12 5.35
C GLU A 205 -11.16 -77.01 4.75
N LEU A 206 -11.97 -76.54 3.78
CA LEU A 206 -12.94 -77.44 3.13
C LEU A 206 -12.37 -78.31 2.00
N SER A 207 -11.11 -78.11 1.59
CA SER A 207 -10.48 -78.94 0.54
C SER A 207 -9.71 -80.15 1.10
N ALA A 208 -9.51 -80.24 2.41
CA ALA A 208 -8.78 -81.36 3.03
C ALA A 208 -9.70 -82.49 3.56
N GLU A 209 -10.97 -82.20 3.85
CA GLU A 209 -11.93 -83.20 4.36
C GLU A 209 -12.60 -84.02 3.22
N ILE A 210 -12.70 -83.46 2.01
CA ILE A 210 -13.33 -84.16 0.85
C ILE A 210 -12.38 -85.20 0.22
N LEU A 211 -11.06 -85.08 0.41
CA LEU A 211 -10.07 -86.01 -0.15
C LEU A 211 -9.77 -87.24 0.74
N LYS A 212 -10.39 -87.36 1.92
CA LYS A 212 -10.31 -88.57 2.77
C LYS A 212 -11.50 -89.52 2.64
N HIS A 213 -12.58 -89.13 1.96
CA HIS A 213 -13.80 -89.95 1.88
C HIS A 213 -14.04 -90.66 0.54
N GLU A 214 -13.15 -90.52 -0.45
CA GLU A 214 -13.37 -91.06 -1.82
C GLU A 214 -12.26 -91.98 -2.35
N GLY A 215 -11.62 -92.79 -1.51
CA GLY A 215 -10.63 -93.73 -2.06
C GLY A 215 -10.10 -94.82 -1.16
N VAL A 216 -10.95 -95.72 -0.66
CA VAL A 216 -10.65 -97.18 -0.64
C VAL A 216 -11.99 -97.96 -0.65
N ALA A 217 -12.64 -98.01 -1.81
CA ALA A 217 -13.55 -99.10 -2.11
C ALA A 217 -12.78 -100.08 -3.00
N ASN A 218 -12.51 -101.27 -2.42
CA ASN A 218 -12.46 -102.56 -3.12
C ASN A 218 -11.19 -102.75 -4.02
N ILE A 219 -10.48 -103.89 -4.05
CA ILE A 219 -10.90 -105.28 -4.03
C ILE A 219 -9.74 -106.13 -3.50
N LYS A 220 -10.09 -107.08 -2.62
CA LYS A 220 -9.33 -108.29 -2.32
C LYS A 220 -9.17 -109.12 -3.60
N ASP A 221 -7.96 -109.46 -3.97
CA ASP A 221 -7.71 -110.71 -4.67
C ASP A 221 -6.50 -111.41 -4.05
N GLU A 222 -6.60 -112.74 -4.05
CA GLU A 222 -5.57 -113.75 -3.78
C GLU A 222 -5.42 -114.31 -2.35
N ASN A 223 -6.11 -115.45 -2.16
CA ASN A 223 -5.62 -116.68 -1.52
C ASN A 223 -6.56 -117.81 -2.00
N MET A 224 -6.19 -119.04 -2.37
CA MET A 224 -4.96 -119.82 -2.53
C MET A 224 -5.42 -121.24 -3.01
N GLN A 225 -4.51 -122.07 -3.55
CA GLN A 225 -4.57 -123.55 -3.76
C GLN A 225 -5.16 -124.02 -5.11
N ALA A 226 -4.37 -124.73 -5.95
CA ALA A 226 -3.96 -126.15 -5.88
C ALA A 226 -5.10 -127.11 -6.19
#